data_AF-A0A5N0HQJ0-F1
#
_entry.id   AF-A0A5N0HQJ0-F1
#
_cell.length_a   1.000
_cell.length_b   1.000
_cell.length_c   1.000
_cell.angle_alpha   90.00
_cell.angle_beta   90.00
_cell.angle_gamma   90.00
#
_symmetry.space_group_name_H-M   'P 1'
#
loop_
_entity.id
_entity.type
_entity.pdbx_description
1 polymer ?
#
loop_
_entity_poly.entity_id
_entity_poly.type
_entity_poly.pdbx_seq_one_letter_code
_entity_poly.pdbx_strand_id
1 'polypeptide(L)'
;MRSSYTFSVESAVFDEPNLVSAAGLVPVLELAEQTGLSGLIAEHVRLPSTRVASGAVNPVGKLTSIIAAMMCGADCIDDVNVLRAG
;
A
#
# COMPACT_ATOMS: atom_id res chain seq x y z
N MET A 1 -9.43 29.58 -19.26
CA MET A 1 -10.07 28.36 -19.82
C MET A 1 -10.61 27.53 -18.67
N ARG A 2 -11.93 27.39 -18.54
CA ARG A 2 -12.57 26.48 -17.57
C ARG A 2 -12.93 25.22 -18.34
N SER A 3 -12.29 24.10 -18.00
CA SER A 3 -12.63 22.78 -18.53
C SER A 3 -13.83 22.24 -17.76
N SER A 4 -14.89 21.85 -18.47
CA SER A 4 -16.18 21.40 -17.92
C SER A 4 -16.28 19.88 -17.75
N TYR A 5 -15.15 19.18 -17.59
CA TYR A 5 -15.17 17.74 -17.34
C TYR A 5 -15.62 17.44 -15.90
N THR A 6 -16.81 16.88 -15.77
CA THR A 6 -17.22 16.13 -14.56
C THR A 6 -16.80 14.69 -14.76
N PHE A 7 -15.87 14.20 -13.94
CA PHE A 7 -15.47 12.80 -13.94
C PHE A 7 -16.62 12.00 -13.32
N SER A 8 -17.35 11.22 -14.12
CA SER A 8 -18.30 10.24 -13.59
C SER A 8 -17.52 9.04 -13.06
N VAL A 9 -17.97 8.43 -11.96
CA VAL A 9 -17.33 7.27 -11.32
C VAL A 9 -17.20 6.08 -12.29
N GLU A 10 -17.99 6.06 -13.36
CA GLU A 10 -18.00 5.03 -14.40
C GLU A 10 -17.01 5.29 -15.57
N SER A 11 -16.30 6.42 -15.58
CA SER A 11 -15.56 6.87 -16.79
C SER A 11 -14.10 6.42 -16.88
N ALA A 12 -13.56 5.71 -15.88
CA ALA A 12 -12.21 5.18 -15.92
C ALA A 12 -12.24 3.71 -16.35
N VAL A 13 -12.02 3.45 -17.64
CA VAL A 13 -11.74 2.12 -18.17
C VAL A 13 -10.24 2.03 -18.40
N PHE A 14 -9.60 1.03 -17.80
CA PHE A 14 -8.20 0.70 -18.04
C PHE A 14 -8.15 -0.53 -18.94
N ASP A 15 -7.90 -0.31 -20.23
CA ASP A 15 -7.94 -1.30 -21.31
C ASP A 15 -6.55 -1.70 -21.82
N GLU A 16 -5.49 -1.24 -21.17
CA GLU A 16 -4.11 -1.50 -21.56
C GLU A 16 -3.73 -2.98 -21.30
N PRO A 17 -3.26 -3.75 -22.31
CA PRO A 17 -2.87 -5.15 -22.13
C PRO A 17 -1.67 -5.34 -21.17
N ASN A 18 -0.90 -4.29 -20.91
CA ASN A 18 0.21 -4.28 -19.95
C ASN A 18 -0.16 -3.66 -18.60
N LEU A 19 -1.45 -3.51 -18.29
CA LEU A 19 -1.88 -2.90 -17.03
C LEU A 19 -1.33 -3.70 -15.85
N VAL A 20 -0.45 -3.06 -15.09
CA VAL A 20 0.07 -3.61 -13.85
C VAL A 20 -1.05 -3.55 -12.80
N SER A 21 -1.38 -4.69 -12.20
CA SER A 21 -2.32 -4.70 -11.05
C SER A 21 -1.83 -3.73 -9.98
N ALA A 22 -2.78 -2.96 -9.42
CA ALA A 22 -2.48 -1.92 -8.43
C ALA A 22 -1.44 -0.87 -8.90
N ALA A 23 -1.46 -0.44 -10.16
CA ALA A 23 -0.62 0.66 -10.66
C ALA A 23 -0.69 1.96 -9.82
N GLY A 24 -1.81 2.17 -9.10
CA GLY A 24 -1.97 3.26 -8.14
C GLY A 24 -1.20 3.10 -6.83
N LEU A 25 -0.58 1.94 -6.56
CA LEU A 25 0.15 1.69 -5.32
C LEU A 25 1.40 2.55 -5.21
N VAL A 26 2.14 2.75 -6.30
CA VAL A 26 3.36 3.57 -6.31
C VAL A 26 3.08 5.00 -5.86
N PRO A 27 2.14 5.76 -6.46
CA PRO A 27 1.84 7.11 -5.99
C PRO A 27 1.24 7.16 -4.58
N VAL A 28 0.54 6.11 -4.14
CA VAL A 28 0.03 6.01 -2.75
C VAL A 28 1.16 5.84 -1.74
N LEU A 29 2.12 4.95 -2.01
CA LEU A 29 3.26 4.73 -1.12
C LEU A 29 4.20 5.94 -1.10
N GLU A 30 4.37 6.62 -2.23
CA GLU A 30 5.12 7.89 -2.29
C GLU A 30 4.45 8.96 -1.41
N LEU A 31 3.13 9.11 -1.48
CA LEU A 31 2.39 10.03 -0.60
C LEU A 31 2.53 9.65 0.88
N ALA A 32 2.49 8.35 1.20
CA ALA A 32 2.68 7.86 2.55
C ALA A 32 4.07 8.20 3.10
N GLU A 33 5.11 8.09 2.28
CA GLU A 33 6.47 8.52 2.67
C GLU A 33 6.57 10.04 2.84
N GLN A 34 6.01 10.82 1.91
CA GLN A 34 6.00 12.30 2.01
C GLN A 34 5.24 12.81 3.24
N THR A 35 4.24 12.07 3.69
CA THR A 35 3.47 12.39 4.92
C THR A 35 4.12 11.82 6.18
N GLY A 36 5.26 11.13 6.07
CA GLY A 36 6.05 10.65 7.20
C GLY A 36 5.54 9.38 7.85
N LEU A 37 4.76 8.54 7.13
CA LEU A 37 4.21 7.30 7.67
C LEU A 37 5.29 6.40 8.29
N SER A 38 6.43 6.25 7.62
CA SER A 38 7.57 5.48 8.13
C SER A 38 8.08 5.99 9.48
N GLY A 39 8.10 7.31 9.68
CA GLY A 39 8.45 7.93 10.96
C GLY A 39 7.42 7.64 12.05
N LEU A 40 6.13 7.79 11.72
CA LEU A 40 5.02 7.51 12.66
C LEU A 40 5.02 6.03 13.11
N ILE A 41 5.30 5.10 12.21
CA ILE A 41 5.40 3.67 12.56
C ILE A 41 6.58 3.47 13.52
N ALA A 42 7.74 4.03 13.22
CA ALA A 42 8.93 3.91 14.08
C ALA A 42 8.70 4.53 15.48
N GLU A 43 8.00 5.65 15.54
CA GLU A 43 7.71 6.36 16.79
C GLU A 43 6.69 5.61 17.65
N HIS A 44 5.55 5.24 17.08
CA HIS A 44 4.38 4.82 17.85
C HIS A 44 4.18 3.31 17.93
N VAL A 45 4.74 2.53 17.00
CA VAL A 45 4.55 1.07 17.04
C VAL A 45 5.63 0.42 17.89
N ARG A 46 5.17 -0.32 18.90
CA ARG A 46 6.01 -1.16 19.75
C ARG A 46 5.46 -2.58 19.71
N LEU A 47 6.33 -3.54 19.45
CA LEU A 47 6.03 -4.96 19.45
C LEU A 47 6.72 -5.58 20.68
N PRO A 48 6.12 -5.49 21.88
CA PRO A 48 6.77 -5.86 23.14
C PRO A 48 7.02 -7.38 23.25
N SER A 49 6.35 -8.18 22.43
CA SER A 49 6.58 -9.60 22.32
C SER A 49 6.36 -10.07 20.89
N THR A 50 7.02 -11.16 20.53
CA THR A 50 6.88 -11.81 19.22
C THR A 50 6.91 -13.32 19.39
N ARG A 51 6.17 -14.03 18.55
CA ARG A 51 6.19 -15.51 18.54
C ARG A 51 7.51 -16.07 18.00
N VAL A 52 8.16 -15.33 17.10
CA VAL A 52 9.44 -15.69 16.47
C VAL A 52 10.37 -14.50 16.52
N ALA A 53 11.67 -14.73 16.66
CA ALA A 53 12.68 -13.67 16.81
C ALA A 53 12.65 -12.63 15.68
N SER A 54 12.34 -13.07 14.45
CA SER A 54 12.23 -12.18 13.30
C SER A 54 10.99 -11.29 13.33
N GLY A 55 9.99 -11.58 14.19
CA GLY A 55 8.65 -10.97 14.15
C GLY A 55 8.68 -9.44 14.22
N ALA A 56 9.49 -8.88 15.13
CA ALA A 56 9.62 -7.44 15.36
C ALA A 56 10.79 -6.81 14.62
N VAL A 57 11.55 -7.59 13.84
CA VAL A 57 12.63 -7.04 13.01
C VAL A 57 12.01 -6.24 11.88
N ASN A 58 12.55 -5.04 11.64
CA ASN A 58 12.10 -4.11 10.61
C ASN A 58 10.56 -3.86 10.63
N PRO A 59 10.02 -3.30 11.74
CA PRO A 59 8.57 -3.10 11.87
C PRO A 59 8.05 -2.11 10.83
N VAL A 60 8.84 -1.09 10.47
CA VAL A 60 8.50 -0.11 9.43
C VAL A 60 8.26 -0.81 8.10
N GLY A 61 9.27 -1.50 7.55
CA GLY A 61 9.13 -2.16 6.24
C GLY A 61 8.03 -3.22 6.22
N LYS A 62 7.86 -3.97 7.32
CA LYS A 62 6.79 -4.98 7.41
C LYS A 62 5.40 -4.37 7.44
N LEU A 63 5.17 -3.35 8.26
CA LEU A 63 3.86 -2.71 8.36
C LEU A 63 3.51 -1.95 7.09
N THR A 64 4.47 -1.28 6.46
CA THR A 64 4.29 -0.67 5.13
C THR A 64 3.91 -1.74 4.10
N SER A 65 4.49 -2.95 4.17
CA SER A 65 4.10 -4.06 3.28
C SER A 65 2.67 -4.56 3.54
N ILE A 66 2.24 -4.66 4.80
CA ILE A 66 0.84 -5.02 5.11
C ILE A 66 -0.13 -3.96 4.58
N ILE A 67 0.16 -2.67 4.82
CA ILE A 67 -0.64 -1.55 4.33
C ILE A 67 -0.72 -1.60 2.79
N ALA A 68 0.41 -1.80 2.12
CA ALA A 68 0.45 -1.94 0.67
C ALA A 68 -0.43 -3.09 0.16
N ALA A 69 -0.37 -4.27 0.81
CA ALA A 69 -1.20 -5.40 0.45
C ALA A 69 -2.70 -5.09 0.64
N MET A 70 -3.07 -4.41 1.72
CA MET A 70 -4.46 -3.98 1.97
C MET A 70 -4.95 -3.01 0.90
N MET A 71 -4.10 -2.08 0.46
CA MET A 71 -4.43 -1.18 -0.68
C MET A 71 -4.62 -1.94 -1.99
N CYS A 72 -4.04 -3.14 -2.12
CA CYS A 72 -4.24 -4.06 -3.24
C CYS A 72 -5.41 -5.04 -3.02
N GLY A 73 -6.17 -4.91 -1.94
CA GLY A 73 -7.35 -5.74 -1.65
C GLY A 73 -7.12 -6.93 -0.73
N ALA A 74 -5.94 -7.08 -0.11
CA ALA A 74 -5.73 -8.08 0.93
C ALA A 74 -6.55 -7.73 2.19
N ASP A 75 -7.34 -8.68 2.68
CA ASP A 75 -8.07 -8.54 3.96
C ASP A 75 -7.43 -9.36 5.09
N CYS A 76 -6.48 -10.25 4.76
CA CYS A 76 -5.69 -11.02 5.71
C CYS A 76 -4.19 -11.03 5.38
N ILE A 77 -3.37 -11.45 6.36
CA ILE A 77 -1.91 -11.50 6.20
C ILE A 77 -1.45 -12.57 5.20
N ASP A 78 -2.26 -13.60 4.98
CA ASP A 78 -1.94 -14.67 4.03
C ASP A 78 -2.05 -14.18 2.57
N ASP A 79 -2.78 -13.09 2.33
CA ASP A 79 -3.00 -12.49 1.01
C ASP A 79 -1.91 -11.49 0.60
N VAL A 80 -0.89 -11.25 1.43
CA VAL A 80 0.24 -10.33 1.13
C VAL A 80 1.00 -10.73 -0.14
N ASN A 81 0.83 -11.98 -0.60
CA ASN A 81 1.33 -12.43 -1.90
C ASN A 81 0.83 -11.61 -3.09
N VAL A 82 -0.26 -10.84 -2.94
CA VAL A 82 -0.71 -9.87 -3.96
C VAL A 82 0.39 -8.87 -4.36
N LEU A 83 1.31 -8.53 -3.45
CA LEU A 83 2.45 -7.66 -3.73
C LEU A 83 3.55 -8.32 -4.57
N ARG A 84 3.47 -9.63 -4.76
CA ARG A 84 4.40 -10.43 -5.58
C ARG A 84 3.86 -10.69 -6.99
N ALA A 85 2.63 -10.25 -7.28
CA ALA A 85 1.94 -10.49 -8.55
C ALA A 85 2.37 -9.54 -9.68
N GLY A 86 3.60 -9.02 -9.62
CA GLY A 86 4.21 -8.25 -10.71
C GLY A 86 4.54 -9.11 -11.92
#